data_AF-A0A1S1MU83-F1
#
_entry.id   AF-A0A1S1MU83-F1
#
_cell.length_a   1.000
_cell.length_b   1.000
_cell.length_c   1.000
_cell.angle_alpha   90.00
_cell.angle_beta   90.00
_cell.angle_gamma   90.00
#
_symmetry.space_group_name_H-M   'P 1'
#
loop_
_entity.id
_entity.type
_entity.pdbx_description
1 polymer ?
#
loop_
_entity_poly.entity_id
_entity_poly.type
_entity_poly.pdbx_seq_one_letter_code
_entity_poly.pdbx_strand_id
1 'polypeptide(L)'
;MINRGRKDKTNNFKLYVQRSIRQMRLEKKWTQEQLGKKLGVDQASISNYESGKTEMTCTQLFELFLIFGKDLSNVFDFKNSNIQDVPIEEQEKE
;
A
#
# COMPACT_ATOMS: atom_id res chain seq x y z
N MET A 1 -22.42 -11.29 -18.11
CA MET A 1 -21.67 -10.04 -18.40
C MET A 1 -21.04 -9.54 -17.10
N ILE A 2 -19.74 -9.77 -16.88
CA ILE A 2 -19.06 -9.19 -15.71
C ILE A 2 -18.94 -7.67 -15.94
N ASN A 3 -19.55 -6.90 -15.05
CA ASN A 3 -19.81 -5.46 -15.10
C ASN A 3 -18.59 -4.62 -15.57
N ARG A 4 -18.64 -4.07 -16.80
CA ARG A 4 -17.58 -3.24 -17.41
C ARG A 4 -17.18 -2.09 -16.46
N GLY A 5 -18.16 -1.45 -15.81
CA GLY A 5 -17.93 -0.38 -14.84
C GLY A 5 -17.18 -0.80 -13.56
N ARG A 6 -17.28 -2.06 -13.11
CA ARG A 6 -16.49 -2.54 -11.95
C ARG A 6 -15.01 -2.61 -12.33
N LYS A 7 -14.71 -3.18 -13.50
CA LYS A 7 -13.34 -3.31 -14.00
C LYS A 7 -12.69 -1.94 -14.21
N ASP A 8 -13.44 -0.99 -14.77
CA ASP A 8 -12.95 0.37 -14.99
C ASP A 8 -12.65 1.09 -13.66
N LYS A 9 -13.51 0.96 -12.65
CA LYS A 9 -13.25 1.48 -11.30
C LYS A 9 -11.99 0.89 -10.69
N THR A 10 -11.80 -0.43 -10.79
CA THR A 10 -10.58 -1.09 -10.28
C THR A 10 -9.33 -0.59 -11.00
N ASN A 11 -9.37 -0.47 -12.32
CA ASN A 11 -8.23 0.04 -13.10
C ASN A 11 -7.91 1.50 -12.76
N ASN A 12 -8.92 2.35 -12.62
CA ASN A 12 -8.75 3.75 -12.24
C ASN A 12 -8.16 3.88 -10.83
N PHE A 13 -8.63 3.07 -9.88
CA PHE A 13 -8.07 3.03 -8.54
C PHE A 13 -6.60 2.60 -8.55
N LYS A 14 -6.26 1.55 -9.29
CA LYS A 14 -4.88 1.09 -9.47
C LYS A 14 -3.97 2.23 -9.98
N LEU A 15 -4.37 2.91 -11.05
CA LEU A 15 -3.61 4.04 -11.61
C LEU A 15 -3.46 5.20 -10.62
N TYR A 16 -4.51 5.48 -9.85
CA TYR A 16 -4.49 6.50 -8.82
C TYR A 16 -3.45 6.18 -7.73
N VAL A 17 -3.45 4.94 -7.21
CA VAL A 17 -2.50 4.49 -6.19
C VAL A 17 -1.06 4.62 -6.70
N GLN A 18 -0.77 4.14 -7.91
CA GLN A 18 0.56 4.20 -8.52
C GLN A 18 1.12 5.62 -8.60
N ARG A 19 0.28 6.56 -9.07
CA ARG A 19 0.65 7.99 -9.15
C ARG A 19 0.80 8.61 -7.77
N SER A 20 -0.05 8.24 -6.82
CA SER A 20 -0.03 8.77 -5.46
C SER A 20 1.25 8.39 -4.71
N ILE A 21 1.75 7.16 -4.89
CA ILE A 21 3.03 6.72 -4.29
C ILE A 21 4.15 7.67 -4.69
N ARG A 22 4.30 7.90 -6.00
CA ARG A 22 5.35 8.78 -6.53
C ARG A 22 5.20 10.20 -5.98
N GLN A 23 3.98 10.73 -5.99
CA GLN A 23 3.69 12.09 -5.52
C GLN A 23 4.05 12.25 -4.04
N MET A 24 3.54 11.38 -3.17
CA MET A 24 3.79 11.44 -1.72
C MET A 24 5.28 11.26 -1.39
N ARG A 25 5.98 10.37 -2.12
CA ARG A 25 7.42 10.20 -1.97
C ARG A 25 8.17 11.50 -2.28
N LEU A 26 7.82 12.17 -3.38
CA LEU A 26 8.46 13.42 -3.79
C LEU A 26 8.13 14.59 -2.84
N GLU A 27 6.90 14.66 -2.32
CA GLU A 27 6.51 15.65 -1.29
C GLU A 27 7.33 15.51 -0.01
N LYS A 28 7.62 14.26 0.39
CA LYS A 28 8.52 13.96 1.51
C LYS A 28 10.01 14.09 1.18
N LYS A 29 10.35 14.44 -0.06
CA LYS A 29 11.72 14.52 -0.60
C LYS A 29 12.51 13.21 -0.46
N TRP A 30 11.82 12.08 -0.62
CA TRP A 30 12.45 10.76 -0.53
C TRP A 30 12.90 10.23 -1.89
N THR A 31 14.03 9.53 -1.91
CA THR A 31 14.42 8.67 -3.04
C THR A 31 13.59 7.38 -3.04
N GLN A 32 13.53 6.70 -4.19
CA GLN A 32 12.86 5.39 -4.26
C GLN A 32 13.49 4.37 -3.31
N GLU A 33 14.81 4.43 -3.11
CA GLU A 33 15.53 3.59 -2.15
C GLU A 33 15.11 3.89 -0.70
N GLN A 34 14.96 5.17 -0.33
CA GLN A 34 14.50 5.54 1.01
C GLN A 34 13.08 5.06 1.29
N LEU A 35 12.17 5.15 0.31
CA LEU A 35 10.83 4.59 0.44
C LEU A 35 10.88 3.05 0.52
N GLY A 36 11.72 2.40 -0.30
CA GLY A 36 11.91 0.96 -0.26
C GLY A 36 12.34 0.48 1.13
N LYS A 37 13.34 1.13 1.73
CA LYS A 37 13.77 0.84 3.10
C LYS A 37 12.65 0.97 4.14
N LYS A 38 11.77 1.96 4.00
CA LYS A 38 10.61 2.14 4.89
C LYS A 38 9.57 1.04 4.73
N LEU A 39 9.36 0.58 3.49
CA LEU A 39 8.39 -0.46 3.15
C LEU A 39 8.97 -1.90 3.27
N GLY A 40 10.26 -2.05 3.53
CA GLY A 40 10.93 -3.36 3.57
C GLY A 40 11.13 -4.01 2.20
N VAL A 41 11.25 -3.22 1.13
CA VAL A 41 11.49 -3.71 -0.24
C VAL A 41 12.68 -3.01 -0.88
N ASP A 42 13.18 -3.55 -2.00
CA ASP A 42 14.25 -2.91 -2.75
C ASP A 42 13.78 -1.67 -3.55
N GLN A 43 14.73 -0.86 -4.00
CA GLN A 43 14.44 0.34 -4.81
C GLN A 43 13.74 -0.01 -6.13
N ALA A 44 14.09 -1.15 -6.74
CA ALA A 44 13.50 -1.62 -7.98
C ALA A 44 12.00 -1.91 -7.82
N SER A 45 11.58 -2.47 -6.69
CA SER A 45 10.18 -2.71 -6.36
C SER A 45 9.40 -1.39 -6.30
N ILE A 46 9.93 -0.35 -5.65
CA ILE A 46 9.30 0.97 -5.65
C ILE A 46 9.17 1.54 -7.07
N SER A 47 10.22 1.41 -7.89
CA SER A 47 10.17 1.83 -9.30
C SER A 47 9.08 1.09 -10.09
N ASN A 48 8.97 -0.23 -9.88
CA ASN A 48 7.94 -1.06 -10.50
C ASN A 48 6.52 -0.72 -10.02
N TYR A 49 6.35 -0.36 -8.75
CA TYR A 49 5.05 0.08 -8.21
C TYR A 49 4.65 1.44 -8.78
N GLU A 50 5.55 2.43 -8.83
CA GLU A 50 5.25 3.76 -9.38
C GLU A 50 4.95 3.74 -10.88
N SER A 51 5.57 2.82 -11.63
CA SER A 51 5.32 2.62 -13.06
C SER A 51 4.16 1.68 -13.36
N GLY A 52 3.66 0.96 -12.34
CA GLY A 52 2.60 -0.02 -12.48
C GLY A 52 2.97 -1.32 -13.15
N LYS A 53 4.28 -1.60 -13.30
CA LYS A 53 4.81 -2.85 -13.84
C LYS A 53 4.54 -4.05 -12.92
N THR A 54 4.49 -3.80 -11.62
CA THR A 54 4.21 -4.83 -10.61
C THR A 54 3.02 -4.40 -9.75
N GLU A 55 2.11 -5.33 -9.48
CA GLU A 55 1.04 -5.14 -8.52
C GLU A 55 1.58 -5.29 -7.10
N MET A 56 1.18 -4.41 -6.20
CA MET A 56 1.44 -4.59 -4.77
C MET A 56 0.45 -5.58 -4.18
N THR A 57 0.88 -6.29 -3.14
CA THR A 57 -0.03 -7.02 -2.27
C THR A 57 -0.90 -6.04 -1.46
N CYS A 58 -2.03 -6.52 -0.91
CA CYS A 58 -2.85 -5.71 -0.01
C CYS A 58 -2.06 -5.24 1.23
N THR A 59 -1.21 -6.10 1.80
CA THR A 59 -0.35 -5.77 2.94
C THR A 59 0.61 -4.64 2.60
N GLN A 60 1.31 -4.69 1.46
CA GLN A 60 2.22 -3.62 1.03
C GLN A 60 1.48 -2.29 0.81
N LEU A 61 0.27 -2.35 0.24
CA LEU A 61 -0.56 -1.16 0.08
C LEU A 61 -0.97 -0.58 1.44
N PHE A 62 -1.32 -1.42 2.40
CA PHE A 62 -1.68 -0.98 3.76
C PHE A 62 -0.48 -0.36 4.50
N GLU A 63 0.69 -1.00 4.45
CA GLU A 63 1.94 -0.46 4.99
C GLU A 63 2.29 0.91 4.39
N LEU A 64 2.11 1.08 3.08
CA LEU A 64 2.28 2.39 2.44
C LEU A 64 1.36 3.45 3.04
N PHE A 65 0.09 3.13 3.27
CA PHE A 65 -0.84 4.06 3.93
C PHE A 65 -0.32 4.44 5.32
N LEU A 66 0.10 3.47 6.13
CA LEU A 66 0.65 3.73 7.46
C LEU A 66 1.91 4.62 7.42
N ILE A 67 2.85 4.34 6.51
CA ILE A 67 4.08 5.15 6.30
C ILE A 67 3.75 6.62 6.01
N PHE A 68 2.66 6.88 5.28
CA PHE A 68 2.20 8.23 4.97
C PHE A 68 1.21 8.81 6.00
N GLY A 69 1.04 8.15 7.14
CA GLY A 69 0.19 8.60 8.25
C GLY A 69 -1.31 8.47 7.95
N LYS A 70 -1.69 7.50 7.12
CA LYS A 70 -3.08 7.14 6.83
C LYS A 70 -3.34 5.77 7.43
N ASP A 71 -4.18 5.71 8.46
CA ASP A 71 -4.68 4.44 8.96
C ASP A 71 -6.03 4.12 8.28
N LEU A 72 -6.06 3.02 7.53
CA LEU A 72 -7.26 2.53 6.84
C LEU A 72 -7.95 1.39 7.59
N SER A 73 -7.51 1.02 8.79
CA SER A 73 -8.16 0.00 9.64
C SER A 73 -9.67 0.23 9.75
N ASN A 74 -10.04 1.50 9.93
CA ASN A 74 -11.43 1.95 10.08
C ASN A 74 -12.20 2.10 8.76
N VAL A 75 -11.53 2.04 7.59
CA VAL A 75 -12.18 2.18 6.27
C VAL A 75 -12.85 0.87 5.85
N PHE A 76 -12.37 -0.25 6.38
CA PHE A 76 -12.85 -1.59 6.06
C PHE A 76 -13.88 -2.08 7.07
N ASP A 77 -14.86 -1.24 7.43
CA ASP A 77 -16.04 -1.71 8.14
C ASP A 77 -16.99 -2.39 7.15
N PHE A 78 -16.65 -3.63 6.78
CA PHE A 78 -17.44 -4.45 5.87
C PHE A 78 -18.66 -5.10 6.57
N LYS A 79 -19.07 -4.55 7.73
CA LYS A 79 -20.12 -4.94 8.69
C LYS A 79 -19.51 -5.57 9.96
N ASN A 80 -19.24 -4.80 11.03
CA ASN A 80 -19.10 -5.30 12.41
C ASN A 80 -18.45 -6.70 12.53
N SER A 81 -17.19 -6.84 12.13
CA SER A 81 -16.48 -8.11 12.28
C SER A 81 -15.38 -7.92 13.32
N ASN A 82 -15.55 -8.58 14.47
CA ASN A 82 -14.55 -8.75 15.52
C ASN A 82 -13.24 -9.28 14.91
N ILE A 83 -12.35 -8.38 14.51
CA ILE A 83 -10.93 -8.67 14.38
C ILE A 83 -10.37 -8.27 15.74
N GLN A 84 -10.29 -9.23 16.66
CA GLN A 84 -9.52 -9.01 17.88
C GLN A 84 -8.06 -8.80 17.45
N ASP A 85 -7.46 -7.72 17.90
CA ASP A 85 -6.03 -7.46 17.73
C ASP A 85 -5.25 -8.73 18.09
N VAL A 86 -4.64 -9.37 17.09
CA VAL A 86 -3.73 -10.49 17.36
C VAL A 86 -2.49 -9.87 17.97
N PRO A 87 -2.10 -10.23 19.20
CA PRO A 87 -0.88 -9.72 19.81
C PRO A 87 0.30 -10.01 18.88
N ILE A 88 1.05 -8.97 18.54
CA ILE A 88 2.33 -9.12 17.83
C ILE A 88 3.27 -9.78 18.85
N GLU A 89 3.54 -11.08 18.69
CA GLU A 89 4.63 -11.72 19.42
C GLU A 89 5.94 -11.08 18.95
N GLU A 90 6.54 -10.26 19.81
CA GLU A 90 7.91 -9.82 19.67
C GLU A 90 8.79 -11.08 19.61
N GLN A 91 9.30 -11.40 18.43
CA GLN A 91 10.38 -12.37 18.31
C GLN A 91 11.62 -11.75 18.97
N GLU A 92 11.82 -12.09 20.24
CA GLU A 92 13.07 -11.86 20.95
C GLU A 92 14.21 -12.42 20.10
N LYS A 93 15.22 -11.55 19.92
CA LYS A 93 16.47 -11.87 19.24
C LYS A 93 17.20 -12.94 20.04
N GLU A 94 17.59 -14.02 19.38
CA GLU A 94 18.75 -14.83 19.76
C GLU A 94 19.90 -14.58 18.77
#